data_AF-A0AAD8RK79-F1
#
_entry.id   AF-A0AAD8RK79-F1
#
_cell.length_a   1.000
_cell.length_b   1.000
_cell.length_c   1.000
_cell.angle_alpha   90.00
_cell.angle_beta   90.00
_cell.angle_gamma   90.00
#
_symmetry.space_group_name_H-M   'P 1'
#
loop_
_entity.id
_entity.type
_entity.pdbx_description
1 polymer ?
#
loop_
_entity_poly.entity_id
_entity_poly.type
_entity_poly.pdbx_seq_one_letter_code
_entity_poly.pdbx_strand_id
1 'polypeptide(L)'
;MGSPCCCKKLVDGRRGLDKDLRRRLRRATRAAAEFRAMAAAIAPYDAQCNGVTVHDIAASPPLRMYLPAAPPLLGRRLPVLLHFHAGVYGVGDSTLALYHSFYAGLAASIPIAGIVSITLPLAPENPLPAAIAAGYAAIDWLKSLARHVLPTELVPDPTSDPVSKLRNTADLSRVFLIGDSSGANLVHQVAAGFSLAEQGYWCWGDDPRYAKGMPNRMV
;
A
#
# COMPACT_ATOMS: atom_id res chain seq x y z
N MET A 1 7.13 -63.77 -30.85
CA MET A 1 7.33 -62.52 -30.06
C MET A 1 6.06 -61.69 -30.21
N GLY A 2 5.22 -61.64 -29.17
CA GLY A 2 3.89 -61.00 -29.22
C GLY A 2 3.97 -59.50 -28.95
N SER A 3 3.47 -58.69 -29.88
CA SER A 3 3.40 -57.24 -29.76
C SER A 3 2.56 -56.84 -28.54
N PRO A 4 3.00 -55.92 -27.66
CA PRO A 4 2.22 -55.53 -26.50
C PRO A 4 0.91 -54.88 -26.96
N CYS A 5 -0.20 -55.52 -26.59
CA CYS A 5 -1.56 -55.19 -27.01
C CYS A 5 -1.85 -53.68 -26.86
N CYS A 6 -2.32 -53.07 -27.94
CA CYS A 6 -2.65 -51.64 -28.08
C CYS A 6 -3.44 -51.07 -26.88
N CYS A 7 -4.31 -51.88 -26.28
CA CYS A 7 -5.11 -51.53 -25.11
C CYS A 7 -4.27 -51.15 -23.86
N LYS A 8 -3.12 -51.79 -23.62
CA LYS A 8 -2.30 -51.51 -22.42
C LYS A 8 -1.65 -50.13 -22.49
N LYS A 9 -1.16 -49.74 -23.68
CA LYS A 9 -0.61 -48.39 -23.94
C LYS A 9 -1.67 -47.30 -23.76
N LEU A 10 -2.91 -47.55 -24.20
CA LEU A 10 -4.03 -46.61 -24.04
C LEU A 10 -4.46 -46.44 -22.57
N VAL A 11 -4.49 -47.51 -21.78
CA VAL A 11 -4.85 -47.46 -20.35
C VAL A 11 -3.75 -46.79 -19.53
N ASP A 12 -2.47 -47.09 -19.80
CA ASP A 12 -1.35 -46.45 -19.10
C ASP A 12 -1.20 -44.97 -19.48
N GLY A 13 -1.47 -44.61 -20.74
CA GLY A 13 -1.56 -43.22 -21.20
C GLY A 13 -2.68 -42.44 -20.50
N ARG A 14 -3.89 -43.01 -20.37
CA ARG A 14 -5.00 -42.40 -19.61
C ARG A 14 -4.68 -42.25 -18.11
N ARG A 15 -4.05 -43.25 -17.49
CA ARG A 15 -3.58 -43.16 -16.10
C ARG A 15 -2.49 -42.10 -15.91
N GLY A 16 -1.60 -41.92 -16.89
CA GLY A 16 -0.60 -40.85 -16.90
C GLY A 16 -1.22 -39.45 -17.00
N LEU A 17 -2.18 -39.28 -17.90
CA LEU A 17 -2.91 -38.02 -18.08
C LEU A 17 -3.71 -37.61 -16.83
N ASP A 18 -4.35 -38.57 -16.18
CA ASP A 18 -5.10 -38.37 -14.93
C ASP A 18 -4.16 -38.03 -13.74
N LYS A 19 -2.97 -38.66 -13.66
CA LYS A 19 -1.95 -38.27 -12.67
C LYS A 19 -1.44 -36.84 -12.88
N ASP A 20 -1.19 -36.44 -14.13
CA ASP A 20 -0.74 -35.08 -14.45
C ASP A 20 -1.84 -34.04 -14.17
N LEU A 21 -3.08 -34.32 -14.57
CA LEU A 21 -4.24 -33.47 -14.25
C LEU A 21 -4.41 -33.30 -12.74
N ARG A 22 -4.34 -34.39 -11.95
CA ARG A 22 -4.40 -34.33 -10.49
C ARG A 22 -3.25 -33.53 -9.88
N ARG A 23 -2.05 -33.59 -10.47
CA ARG A 23 -0.90 -32.77 -10.04
C ARG A 23 -1.11 -31.30 -10.35
N ARG A 24 -1.59 -30.96 -11.56
CA ARG A 24 -1.92 -29.59 -11.97
C ARG A 24 -3.04 -29.01 -11.11
N LEU A 25 -4.09 -29.77 -10.83
CA LEU A 25 -5.18 -29.35 -9.96
C LEU A 25 -4.68 -29.07 -8.55
N ARG A 26 -3.90 -29.97 -7.93
CA ARG A 26 -3.30 -29.73 -6.61
C ARG A 26 -2.44 -28.47 -6.58
N ARG A 27 -1.64 -28.22 -7.62
CA ARG A 27 -0.84 -26.99 -7.76
C ARG A 27 -1.71 -25.75 -7.85
N ALA A 28 -2.75 -25.78 -8.68
CA ALA A 28 -3.70 -24.67 -8.84
C ALA A 28 -4.46 -24.39 -7.54
N THR A 29 -4.93 -25.42 -6.85
CA THR A 29 -5.62 -25.29 -5.55
C THR A 29 -4.69 -24.70 -4.49
N ARG A 30 -3.43 -25.15 -4.44
CA ARG A 30 -2.42 -24.58 -3.53
C ARG A 30 -2.14 -23.12 -3.86
N ALA A 31 -1.91 -22.78 -5.11
CA ALA A 31 -1.67 -21.40 -5.54
C ALA A 31 -2.86 -20.48 -5.22
N ALA A 32 -4.09 -20.97 -5.41
CA ALA A 32 -5.29 -20.21 -5.05
C ALA A 32 -5.43 -20.02 -3.52
N ALA A 33 -5.06 -21.01 -2.72
CA ALA A 33 -5.05 -20.89 -1.26
C ALA A 33 -3.97 -19.90 -0.79
N GLU A 34 -2.77 -19.96 -1.37
CA GLU A 34 -1.68 -19.02 -1.10
C GLU A 34 -2.06 -17.59 -1.48
N PHE A 35 -2.66 -17.39 -2.68
CA PHE A 35 -3.15 -16.08 -3.09
C PHE A 35 -4.23 -15.54 -2.16
N ARG A 36 -5.19 -16.37 -1.74
CA ARG A 36 -6.21 -15.97 -0.77
C ARG A 36 -5.63 -15.57 0.58
N ALA A 37 -4.62 -16.30 1.07
CA ALA A 37 -3.94 -15.95 2.31
C ALA A 37 -3.20 -14.61 2.19
N MET A 38 -2.56 -14.36 1.05
CA MET A 38 -1.88 -13.09 0.75
C MET A 38 -2.85 -11.91 0.56
N ALA A 39 -4.05 -12.17 0.03
CA ALA A 39 -5.10 -11.19 -0.19
C ALA A 39 -6.07 -11.05 0.99
N ALA A 40 -5.79 -11.66 2.14
CA ALA A 40 -6.58 -11.45 3.34
C ALA A 40 -6.26 -10.07 3.95
N ALA A 41 -7.28 -9.32 4.36
CA ALA A 41 -7.08 -8.08 5.09
C ALA A 41 -6.59 -8.37 6.52
N ILE A 42 -5.57 -7.63 6.97
CA ILE A 42 -5.06 -7.69 8.34
C ILE A 42 -5.69 -6.55 9.13
N ALA A 43 -6.30 -6.85 10.28
CA ALA A 43 -6.83 -5.83 11.18
C ALA A 43 -5.70 -4.96 11.78
N PRO A 44 -5.95 -3.67 12.07
CA PRO A 44 -5.00 -2.86 12.82
C PRO A 44 -4.84 -3.41 14.25
N TYR A 45 -3.73 -3.06 14.89
CA TYR A 45 -3.42 -3.49 16.25
C TYR A 45 -2.55 -2.46 17.00
N ASP A 46 -3.01 -2.09 18.19
CA ASP A 46 -2.32 -1.14 19.09
C ASP A 46 -1.21 -1.82 19.90
N ALA A 47 -1.40 -3.10 20.23
CA ALA A 47 -0.41 -3.89 20.94
C ALA A 47 0.77 -4.21 20.02
N GLN A 48 1.99 -3.90 20.47
CA GLN A 48 3.20 -4.16 19.70
C GLN A 48 3.29 -5.64 19.29
N CYS A 49 3.43 -5.87 17.98
CA CYS A 49 3.72 -7.17 17.40
C CYS A 49 5.01 -7.06 16.58
N ASN A 50 6.02 -7.87 16.90
CA ASN A 50 7.33 -7.87 16.23
C ASN A 50 7.98 -6.49 16.08
N GLY A 51 7.83 -5.62 17.10
CA GLY A 51 8.47 -4.30 17.09
C GLY A 51 7.65 -3.18 16.44
N VAL A 52 6.42 -3.44 15.97
CA VAL A 52 5.59 -2.47 15.26
C VAL A 52 4.16 -2.48 15.80
N THR A 53 3.48 -1.34 15.69
CA THR A 53 2.02 -1.20 15.84
C THR A 53 1.41 -0.75 14.51
N VAL A 54 0.16 -1.16 14.24
CA VAL A 54 -0.50 -0.91 12.94
C VAL A 54 -1.81 -0.19 13.16
N HIS A 55 -2.03 0.90 12.45
CA HIS A 55 -3.16 1.80 12.65
C HIS A 55 -3.82 2.16 11.34
N ASP A 56 -5.14 2.21 11.30
CA ASP A 56 -5.90 2.71 10.15
C ASP A 56 -6.44 4.10 10.48
N ILE A 57 -6.12 5.09 9.64
CA ILE A 57 -6.46 6.49 9.83
C ILE A 57 -7.51 6.88 8.79
N ALA A 58 -8.64 7.39 9.27
CA ALA A 58 -9.75 7.89 8.46
C ALA A 58 -9.45 9.26 7.82
N ALA A 59 -8.32 9.37 7.11
CA ALA A 59 -7.98 10.51 6.27
C ALA A 59 -8.60 10.38 4.87
N SER A 60 -8.40 11.39 4.03
CA SER A 60 -8.77 11.35 2.61
C SER A 60 -7.52 11.61 1.76
N PRO A 61 -6.92 10.58 1.13
CA PRO A 61 -7.33 9.17 1.13
C PRO A 61 -7.13 8.47 2.49
N PRO A 62 -7.80 7.34 2.76
CA PRO A 62 -7.54 6.54 3.95
C PRO A 62 -6.09 6.05 3.98
N LEU A 63 -5.52 5.98 5.18
CA LEU A 63 -4.10 5.66 5.37
C LEU A 63 -3.96 4.51 6.36
N ARG A 64 -3.00 3.62 6.13
CA ARG A 64 -2.52 2.65 7.11
C ARG A 64 -1.11 3.03 7.58
N MET A 65 -0.88 3.06 8.88
CA MET A 65 0.41 3.38 9.47
C MET A 65 1.05 2.18 10.13
N TYR A 66 2.34 1.99 9.87
CA TYR A 66 3.20 1.06 10.58
C TYR A 66 4.18 1.89 11.41
N LEU A 67 4.01 1.87 12.73
CA LEU A 67 4.81 2.67 13.66
C LEU A 67 5.75 1.76 14.45
N PRO A 68 7.08 1.96 14.37
CA PRO A 68 8.01 1.26 15.24
C PRO A 68 7.70 1.53 16.70
N ALA A 69 7.84 0.50 17.53
CA ALA A 69 7.56 0.60 18.95
C ALA A 69 8.73 1.24 19.73
N ALA A 70 9.96 1.01 19.28
CA ALA A 70 11.13 1.63 19.87
C ALA A 70 11.18 3.13 19.51
N PRO A 71 11.32 4.03 20.50
CA PRO A 71 11.54 5.44 20.21
C PRO A 71 12.89 5.63 19.51
N PRO A 72 13.05 6.69 18.70
CA PRO A 72 14.34 7.01 18.12
C PRO A 72 15.41 7.15 19.19
N LEU A 73 16.52 6.43 19.03
CA LEU A 73 17.68 6.59 19.91
C LEU A 73 18.13 8.07 19.88
N LEU A 74 18.35 8.65 21.06
CA LEU A 74 18.90 10.00 21.26
C LEU A 74 17.96 11.18 20.88
N GLY A 75 16.64 10.97 20.85
CA GLY A 75 15.68 12.07 20.62
C GLY A 75 15.74 12.66 19.20
N ARG A 76 16.37 11.96 18.26
CA ARG A 76 16.51 12.39 16.87
C ARG A 76 15.25 12.04 16.08
N ARG A 77 14.64 13.01 15.39
CA ARG A 77 13.52 12.75 14.48
C ARG A 77 13.97 11.92 13.28
N LEU A 78 13.14 10.99 12.82
CA LEU A 78 13.46 9.99 11.79
C LEU A 78 12.62 10.19 10.53
N PRO A 79 13.11 9.77 9.34
CA PRO A 79 12.34 9.93 8.11
C PRO A 79 11.05 9.09 8.08
N VAL A 80 10.14 9.47 7.20
CA VAL A 80 8.87 8.78 6.94
C VAL A 80 8.90 8.15 5.56
N LEU A 81 8.38 6.92 5.44
CA LEU A 81 8.12 6.31 4.14
C LEU A 81 6.64 6.49 3.76
N LEU A 82 6.36 7.05 2.59
CA LEU A 82 5.01 7.13 2.02
C LEU A 82 4.87 6.04 0.95
N HIS A 83 4.02 5.05 1.22
CA HIS A 83 3.88 3.83 0.44
C HIS A 83 2.64 3.85 -0.48
N PHE A 84 2.85 3.43 -1.74
CA PHE A 84 1.84 3.21 -2.77
C PHE A 84 1.75 1.73 -3.12
N HIS A 85 0.60 1.11 -2.88
CA HIS A 85 0.42 -0.33 -3.11
C HIS A 85 0.30 -0.69 -4.60
N ALA A 86 0.67 -1.92 -4.96
CA ALA A 86 0.41 -2.51 -6.27
C ALA A 86 -1.07 -2.87 -6.51
N GLY A 87 -1.36 -3.25 -7.75
CA GLY A 87 -2.66 -3.79 -8.15
C GLY A 87 -3.21 -3.23 -9.45
N VAL A 88 -2.33 -2.73 -10.33
CA VAL A 88 -2.67 -2.23 -11.66
C VAL A 88 -3.80 -1.20 -11.61
N TYR A 89 -3.82 -0.42 -10.52
CA TYR A 89 -4.81 0.61 -10.20
C TYR A 89 -6.25 0.12 -9.98
N GLY A 90 -6.55 -1.18 -10.10
CA GLY A 90 -7.92 -1.70 -10.02
C GLY A 90 -8.15 -2.78 -8.96
N VAL A 91 -7.08 -3.25 -8.31
CA VAL A 91 -7.19 -4.21 -7.20
C VAL A 91 -6.22 -3.84 -6.08
N GLY A 92 -6.41 -4.48 -4.93
CA GLY A 92 -5.53 -4.30 -3.79
C GLY A 92 -5.99 -3.21 -2.84
N ASP A 93 -5.48 -3.29 -1.62
CA ASP A 93 -5.72 -2.32 -0.56
C ASP A 93 -4.52 -2.32 0.38
N SER A 94 -4.28 -1.22 1.09
CA SER A 94 -3.17 -1.12 2.04
C SER A 94 -3.24 -2.16 3.18
N THR A 95 -4.43 -2.73 3.43
CA THR A 95 -4.64 -3.69 4.51
C THR A 95 -4.24 -5.12 4.20
N LEU A 96 -3.93 -5.45 2.95
CA LEU A 96 -3.67 -6.84 2.54
C LEU A 96 -2.44 -7.45 3.22
N ALA A 97 -2.53 -8.74 3.55
CA ALA A 97 -1.49 -9.50 4.22
C ALA A 97 -0.15 -9.47 3.47
N LEU A 98 -0.18 -9.47 2.13
CA LEU A 98 1.02 -9.38 1.31
C LEU A 98 1.83 -8.08 1.56
N TYR A 99 1.14 -6.96 1.76
CA TYR A 99 1.79 -5.69 2.10
C TYR A 99 2.16 -5.66 3.57
N HIS A 100 1.26 -6.12 4.45
CA HIS A 100 1.51 -6.18 5.88
C HIS A 100 2.78 -6.96 6.22
N SER A 101 2.95 -8.18 5.68
CA SER A 101 4.12 -9.02 5.95
C SER A 101 5.44 -8.34 5.59
N PHE A 102 5.46 -7.54 4.53
CA PHE A 102 6.66 -6.82 4.10
C PHE A 102 6.87 -5.53 4.92
N TYR A 103 5.86 -4.66 4.99
CA TYR A 103 6.02 -3.32 5.56
C TYR A 103 6.08 -3.31 7.09
N ALA A 104 5.43 -4.27 7.78
CA ALA A 104 5.64 -4.42 9.22
C ALA A 104 7.09 -4.85 9.53
N GLY A 105 7.62 -5.82 8.77
CA GLY A 105 9.02 -6.24 8.90
C GLY A 105 10.00 -5.12 8.56
N LEU A 106 9.74 -4.37 7.49
CA LEU A 106 10.55 -3.22 7.09
C LEU A 106 10.57 -2.15 8.20
N ALA A 107 9.40 -1.75 8.70
CA ALA A 107 9.30 -0.75 9.76
C ALA A 107 10.05 -1.17 11.04
N ALA A 108 10.05 -2.47 11.38
CA ALA A 108 10.81 -3.00 12.51
C ALA A 108 12.34 -2.99 12.29
N SER A 109 12.80 -3.04 11.03
CA SER A 109 14.19 -3.35 10.69
C SER A 109 15.06 -2.13 10.36
N ILE A 110 14.46 -0.97 10.07
CA ILE A 110 15.20 0.23 9.66
C ILE A 110 14.87 1.44 10.55
N PRO A 111 15.79 2.40 10.71
CA PRO A 111 15.57 3.59 11.53
C PRO A 111 14.67 4.60 10.81
N ILE A 112 13.36 4.41 10.92
CA ILE A 112 12.31 5.32 10.41
C ILE A 112 11.33 5.69 11.53
N ALA A 113 10.58 6.78 11.35
CA ALA A 113 9.51 7.16 12.27
C ALA A 113 8.22 6.37 12.04
N GLY A 114 7.99 5.96 10.79
CA GLY A 114 6.86 5.15 10.40
C GLY A 114 6.75 5.00 8.88
N ILE A 115 5.93 4.05 8.47
CA ILE A 115 5.49 3.87 7.09
C ILE A 115 4.02 4.26 7.03
N VAL A 116 3.66 5.17 6.14
CA VAL A 116 2.28 5.57 5.85
C VAL A 116 1.93 5.00 4.49
N SER A 117 1.05 3.99 4.47
CA SER A 117 0.54 3.37 3.25
C SER A 117 -0.79 4.00 2.86
N ILE A 118 -0.92 4.37 1.59
CA ILE A 118 -2.14 4.97 1.05
C ILE A 118 -3.08 3.85 0.60
N THR A 119 -4.36 3.91 0.95
CA THR A 119 -5.40 3.15 0.23
C THR A 119 -5.80 3.92 -1.01
N LEU A 120 -5.47 3.36 -2.19
CA LEU A 120 -5.67 4.05 -3.45
C LEU A 120 -7.12 3.92 -3.92
N PRO A 121 -7.68 4.97 -4.55
CA PRO A 121 -8.93 4.83 -5.28
C PRO A 121 -8.71 3.89 -6.48
N LEU A 122 -9.58 2.89 -6.62
CA LEU A 122 -9.44 1.83 -7.61
C LEU A 122 -10.28 2.11 -8.88
N ALA A 123 -9.75 1.69 -10.02
CA ALA A 123 -10.44 1.61 -11.30
C ALA A 123 -11.23 0.28 -11.42
N PRO A 124 -12.34 0.26 -12.16
CA PRO A 124 -12.87 1.31 -13.03
C PRO A 124 -13.66 2.42 -12.33
N GLU A 125 -13.99 2.27 -11.04
CA GLU A 125 -14.86 3.21 -10.31
C GLU A 125 -14.23 4.61 -10.21
N ASN A 126 -12.90 4.65 -10.04
CA ASN A 126 -12.09 5.86 -9.96
C ASN A 126 -10.89 5.70 -10.91
N PRO A 127 -11.06 5.92 -12.22
CA PRO A 127 -9.99 5.77 -13.19
C PRO A 127 -8.86 6.77 -12.94
N LEU A 128 -7.69 6.51 -13.52
CA LEU A 128 -6.61 7.49 -13.55
C LEU A 128 -7.13 8.82 -14.13
N PRO A 129 -6.77 9.98 -13.54
CA PRO A 129 -5.65 10.21 -12.63
C PRO A 129 -5.99 10.15 -11.13
N ALA A 130 -7.11 9.55 -10.70
CA ALA A 130 -7.54 9.56 -9.30
C ALA A 130 -6.48 9.03 -8.31
N ALA A 131 -5.80 7.94 -8.65
CA ALA A 131 -4.73 7.38 -7.81
C ALA A 131 -3.52 8.33 -7.67
N ILE A 132 -3.24 9.13 -8.70
CA ILE A 132 -2.19 10.15 -8.66
C ILE A 132 -2.64 11.30 -7.73
N ALA A 133 -3.89 11.75 -7.85
CA ALA A 133 -4.47 12.78 -6.98
C ALA A 133 -4.46 12.36 -5.50
N ALA A 134 -4.77 11.10 -5.20
CA ALA A 134 -4.67 10.53 -3.86
C ALA A 134 -3.23 10.59 -3.30
N GLY A 135 -2.23 10.36 -4.15
CA GLY A 135 -0.82 10.54 -3.80
C GLY A 135 -0.48 11.96 -3.35
N TYR A 136 -0.97 12.96 -4.08
CA TYR A 136 -0.78 14.37 -3.70
C TYR A 136 -1.51 14.72 -2.40
N ALA A 137 -2.75 14.26 -2.25
CA ALA A 137 -3.52 14.46 -1.02
C ALA A 137 -2.82 13.84 0.21
N ALA A 138 -2.19 12.67 0.07
CA ALA A 138 -1.41 12.06 1.16
C ALA A 138 -0.14 12.87 1.50
N ILE A 139 0.53 13.47 0.51
CA ILE A 139 1.65 14.39 0.76
C ILE A 139 1.15 15.65 1.46
N ASP A 140 0.02 16.21 1.04
CA ASP A 140 -0.57 17.39 1.68
C ASP A 140 -1.02 17.10 3.12
N TRP A 141 -1.48 15.88 3.40
CA TRP A 141 -1.74 15.40 4.75
C TRP A 141 -0.45 15.34 5.59
N LEU A 142 0.66 14.82 5.07
CA LEU A 142 1.96 14.89 5.77
C LEU A 142 2.43 16.33 5.98
N LYS A 143 2.21 17.24 5.01
CA LYS A 143 2.51 18.66 5.15
C LYS A 143 1.64 19.33 6.23
N SER A 144 0.35 18.97 6.32
CA SER A 144 -0.53 19.52 7.36
C SER A 144 -0.10 19.05 8.75
N LEU A 145 0.37 17.81 8.88
CA LEU A 145 1.04 17.33 10.08
C LEU A 145 2.31 18.11 10.42
N ALA A 146 3.01 18.71 9.45
CA ALA A 146 4.17 19.55 9.74
C ALA A 146 3.78 20.97 10.20
N ARG A 147 2.62 21.49 9.76
CA ARG A 147 2.17 22.88 9.98
C ARG A 147 1.21 23.08 11.17
N HIS A 148 0.42 22.06 11.52
CA HIS A 148 -0.61 22.01 12.57
C HIS A 148 -1.83 22.95 12.43
N VAL A 149 -2.87 22.45 11.78
CA VAL A 149 -4.25 22.32 12.32
C VAL A 149 -4.78 21.01 11.75
N LEU A 150 -5.08 20.01 12.58
CA LEU A 150 -6.11 19.04 12.22
C LEU A 150 -7.43 19.63 12.73
N PRO A 151 -8.54 19.58 11.98
CA PRO A 151 -9.85 19.81 12.57
C PRO A 151 -10.05 18.75 13.65
N THR A 152 -10.35 19.23 14.86
CA THR A 152 -10.91 18.46 15.96
C THR A 152 -12.09 17.63 15.46
N GLU A 153 -11.94 16.30 15.45
CA GLU A 153 -12.94 15.43 16.05
C GLU A 153 -12.23 14.45 17.00
N LEU A 154 -12.73 14.47 18.24
CA LEU A 154 -12.38 13.69 19.43
C LEU A 154 -11.48 12.45 19.23
N VAL A 155 -10.29 12.48 19.84
CA VAL A 155 -9.66 11.27 20.42
C VAL A 155 -9.13 11.63 21.83
N PRO A 156 -9.50 10.87 22.88
CA PRO A 156 -8.99 11.07 24.22
C PRO A 156 -7.56 10.53 24.36
N ASP A 157 -6.76 11.28 25.12
CA ASP A 157 -5.36 11.01 25.53
C ASP A 157 -4.25 11.34 24.50
N PRO A 158 -3.47 12.42 24.70
CA PRO A 158 -2.37 12.83 23.81
C PRO A 158 -1.17 11.86 23.78
N THR A 159 -1.21 10.76 24.53
CA THR A 159 -0.17 9.71 24.52
C THR A 159 -0.56 8.42 23.78
N SER A 160 -1.82 8.29 23.33
CA SER A 160 -2.35 7.09 22.66
C SER A 160 -2.63 7.27 21.16
N ASP A 161 -2.65 8.50 20.65
CA ASP A 161 -2.96 8.79 19.25
C ASP A 161 -1.78 8.46 18.29
N PRO A 162 -1.95 7.53 17.34
CA PRO A 162 -0.89 7.15 16.40
C PRO A 162 -0.41 8.31 15.53
N VAL A 163 -1.28 9.28 15.21
CA VAL A 163 -0.91 10.45 14.41
C VAL A 163 0.03 11.36 15.21
N SER A 164 -0.27 11.59 16.48
CA SER A 164 0.59 12.31 17.42
C SER A 164 1.93 11.60 17.64
N LYS A 165 1.93 10.26 17.73
CA LYS A 165 3.17 9.47 17.80
C LYS A 165 4.04 9.67 16.57
N LEU A 166 3.47 9.55 15.36
CA LEU A 166 4.20 9.80 14.12
C LEU A 166 4.75 11.22 14.08
N ARG A 167 3.93 12.23 14.39
CA ARG A 167 4.32 13.64 14.43
C ARG A 167 5.54 13.90 15.31
N ASN A 168 5.55 13.32 16.52
CA ASN A 168 6.60 13.56 17.51
C ASN A 168 7.92 12.86 17.15
N THR A 169 7.87 11.74 16.42
CA THR A 169 9.05 10.98 16.03
C THR A 169 9.55 11.29 14.62
N ALA A 170 8.69 11.82 13.73
CA ALA A 170 8.98 12.02 12.31
C ALA A 170 9.67 13.33 12.00
N ASP A 171 10.73 13.29 11.20
CA ASP A 171 11.27 14.44 10.48
C ASP A 171 10.54 14.58 9.15
N LEU A 172 9.48 15.40 9.13
CA LEU A 172 8.62 15.60 7.96
C LEU A 172 9.29 16.40 6.83
N SER A 173 10.52 16.89 7.02
CA SER A 173 11.36 17.36 5.91
C SER A 173 11.99 16.20 5.11
N ARG A 174 11.92 14.97 5.64
CA ARG A 174 12.52 13.76 5.07
C ARG A 174 11.48 12.68 4.83
N VAL A 175 10.66 12.89 3.80
CA VAL A 175 9.68 11.93 3.32
C VAL A 175 10.22 11.22 2.07
N PHE A 176 10.26 9.89 2.08
CA PHE A 176 10.66 9.09 0.94
C PHE A 176 9.44 8.35 0.38
N LEU A 177 9.25 8.44 -0.94
CA LEU A 177 8.18 7.73 -1.63
C LEU A 177 8.65 6.30 -1.98
N ILE A 178 7.80 5.31 -1.71
CA ILE A 178 8.05 3.90 -2.04
C ILE A 178 6.79 3.28 -2.62
N GLY A 179 6.95 2.32 -3.52
CA GLY A 179 5.81 1.57 -4.06
C GLY A 179 6.29 0.37 -4.84
N ASP A 180 5.43 -0.62 -4.98
CA ASP A 180 5.71 -1.85 -5.70
C ASP A 180 4.83 -1.95 -6.97
N SER A 181 5.39 -2.53 -8.05
CA SER A 181 4.69 -2.69 -9.34
C SER A 181 4.01 -1.38 -9.82
N SER A 182 2.69 -1.35 -10.01
CA SER A 182 1.94 -0.14 -10.38
C SER A 182 2.06 1.00 -9.35
N GLY A 183 2.32 0.69 -8.08
CA GLY A 183 2.62 1.67 -7.04
C GLY A 183 3.95 2.40 -7.30
N ALA A 184 4.96 1.71 -7.84
CA ALA A 184 6.22 2.35 -8.26
C ALA A 184 6.02 3.33 -9.43
N ASN A 185 5.07 3.05 -10.33
CA ASN A 185 4.67 4.01 -11.35
C ASN A 185 4.04 5.26 -10.72
N LEU A 186 3.18 5.11 -9.70
CA LEU A 186 2.63 6.27 -8.96
C LEU A 186 3.72 7.08 -8.27
N VAL A 187 4.70 6.44 -7.65
CA VAL A 187 5.87 7.13 -7.07
C VAL A 187 6.52 8.04 -8.10
N HIS A 188 6.77 7.53 -9.31
CA HIS A 188 7.35 8.33 -10.39
C HIS A 188 6.46 9.52 -10.79
N GLN A 189 5.17 9.28 -11.04
CA GLN A 189 4.22 10.32 -11.46
C GLN A 189 4.05 11.41 -10.39
N VAL A 190 3.90 11.01 -9.13
CA VAL A 190 3.74 11.92 -7.98
C VAL A 190 5.02 12.71 -7.74
N ALA A 191 6.19 12.06 -7.75
CA ALA A 191 7.46 12.77 -7.56
C ALA A 191 7.74 13.79 -8.67
N ALA A 192 7.53 13.38 -9.93
CA ALA A 192 7.75 14.25 -11.09
C ALA A 192 6.81 15.47 -11.06
N GLY A 193 5.52 15.28 -10.76
CA GLY A 193 4.59 16.39 -10.70
C GLY A 193 4.77 17.26 -9.45
N PHE A 194 5.23 16.71 -8.32
CA PHE A 194 5.49 17.49 -7.11
C PHE A 194 6.62 18.51 -7.30
N SER A 195 7.67 18.17 -8.04
CA SER A 195 8.75 19.12 -8.36
C SER A 195 8.29 20.28 -9.26
N LEU A 196 7.20 20.11 -9.99
CA LEU A 196 6.60 21.12 -10.89
C LEU A 196 5.52 21.94 -10.17
N ALA A 197 4.87 21.36 -9.17
CA ALA A 197 3.86 21.99 -8.31
C ALA A 197 4.38 23.22 -7.56
N GLU A 198 5.60 23.18 -7.03
CA GLU A 198 6.20 24.33 -6.32
C GLU A 198 6.61 25.47 -7.27
N GLN A 199 6.66 25.20 -8.58
CA GLN A 199 6.91 26.21 -9.61
C GLN A 199 5.60 26.78 -10.21
N GLY A 200 4.43 26.43 -9.67
CA GLY A 200 3.13 26.89 -10.17
C GLY A 200 2.61 26.16 -11.39
N TYR A 201 3.20 25.02 -11.79
CA TYR A 201 2.83 24.26 -13.00
C TYR A 201 1.77 23.16 -12.74
N TRP A 202 0.77 23.45 -11.91
CA TRP A 202 -0.47 22.66 -11.97
C TRP A 202 -1.32 23.18 -13.14
N CYS A 203 -1.13 22.61 -14.32
CA CYS A 203 -2.05 22.75 -15.45
C CYS A 203 -2.79 21.45 -15.79
N TRP A 204 -2.98 20.55 -14.81
CA TRP A 204 -3.93 19.42 -14.96
C TRP A 204 -5.39 19.88 -14.92
N GLY A 205 -5.67 21.06 -14.36
CA GLY A 205 -6.99 21.70 -14.43
C GLY A 205 -7.33 22.29 -15.81
N ASP A 206 -6.31 22.56 -16.64
CA ASP A 206 -6.45 23.18 -17.96
C ASP A 206 -6.25 22.19 -19.11
N ASP A 207 -5.79 20.96 -18.85
CA ASP A 207 -5.76 19.89 -19.85
C ASP A 207 -7.17 19.28 -19.98
N PRO A 208 -7.86 19.45 -21.13
CA PRO A 208 -9.23 18.97 -21.32
C PRO A 208 -9.36 17.44 -21.19
N ARG A 209 -8.26 16.68 -21.17
CA ARG A 209 -8.26 15.23 -20.93
C ARG A 209 -8.46 14.85 -19.46
N TYR A 210 -8.18 15.75 -18.52
CA TYR A 210 -8.13 15.46 -17.07
C TYR A 210 -9.04 16.37 -16.22
N ALA A 211 -9.67 17.36 -16.83
CA ALA A 211 -10.59 18.30 -16.18
C ALA A 211 -11.91 17.68 -15.66
N LYS A 212 -12.29 16.48 -16.12
CA LYS A 212 -13.51 15.80 -15.64
C LYS A 212 -13.22 15.01 -14.36
N GLY A 213 -13.62 15.57 -13.21
CA GLY A 213 -13.75 14.81 -11.96
C GLY A 213 -12.87 15.26 -10.80
N MET A 214 -12.04 16.30 -10.94
CA MET A 214 -11.34 16.87 -9.79
C MET A 214 -12.28 17.81 -9.01
N PRO A 215 -12.37 17.70 -7.68
CA PRO A 215 -13.08 18.67 -6.87
C PRO A 215 -12.40 20.04 -7.00
N ASN A 216 -13.23 21.08 -7.15
CA ASN A 216 -12.77 22.45 -7.27
C ASN A 216 -11.84 22.82 -6.10
N ARG A 217 -10.74 23.48 -6.47
CA ARG A 217 -9.74 24.09 -5.61
C ARG A 217 -10.41 24.91 -4.49
N MET A 218 -10.27 24.51 -3.23
CA MET A 218 -10.44 25.44 -2.11
C MET A 218 -9.13 26.21 -1.98
N VAL A 219 -9.21 27.50 -2.32
CA VAL A 219 -8.18 28.52 -2.08
C VAL A 219 -8.11 28.80 -0.59
#